data_AF-A0A954QA84-F1
#
_entry.id   AF-A0A954QA84-F1
#
_cell.length_a   1.000
_cell.length_b   1.000
_cell.length_c   1.000
_cell.angle_alpha   90.00
_cell.angle_beta   90.00
_cell.angle_gamma   90.00
#
_symmetry.space_group_name_H-M   'P 1'
#
loop_
_entity.id
_entity.type
_entity.pdbx_description
1 polymer ?
#
loop_
_entity_poly.entity_id
_entity_poly.type
_entity_poly.pdbx_seq_one_letter_code
_entity_poly.pdbx_strand_id
1 'polypeptide(L)'
;MKQLAPSFVVVLFAITAPLLSQAVDLPEPAIPGLRYYYPPANVEPRVIETDVCIYGGTCAGVVAAVQADRMGQRVVLLEFGKHLGGLSSGGLSHTDGGDAVVCGGIAREFYNQIGQSSFRPSDAEAAFEKLLEPTNVVVR
;
A
#
# COMPACT_ATOMS: atom_id res chain seq x y z
N MET A 1 -47.70 33.31 -40.77
CA MET A 1 -47.21 32.46 -39.66
C MET A 1 -46.76 31.13 -40.22
N LYS A 2 -45.44 30.88 -40.26
CA LYS A 2 -44.76 29.58 -40.21
C LYS A 2 -43.25 29.91 -40.27
N GLN A 3 -42.63 29.95 -39.09
CA GLN A 3 -41.19 30.03 -38.92
C GLN A 3 -40.56 28.76 -39.51
N LEU A 4 -39.60 28.91 -40.43
CA LEU A 4 -38.71 27.81 -40.84
C LEU A 4 -37.46 27.91 -39.95
N ALA A 5 -37.19 26.84 -39.20
CA ALA A 5 -36.12 26.74 -38.23
C ALA A 5 -34.71 26.89 -38.84
N PRO A 6 -33.70 27.40 -38.11
CA PRO A 6 -32.33 27.47 -38.59
C PRO A 6 -31.70 26.07 -38.58
N SER A 7 -31.09 25.70 -39.70
CA SER A 7 -30.30 24.47 -39.83
C SER A 7 -29.08 24.53 -38.89
N PHE A 8 -29.13 23.75 -37.82
CA PHE A 8 -27.96 23.49 -36.97
C PHE A 8 -26.94 22.67 -37.75
N VAL A 9 -25.82 23.27 -38.11
CA VAL A 9 -24.63 22.56 -38.60
C VAL A 9 -23.92 21.98 -37.37
N VAL A 10 -24.06 20.68 -37.15
CA VAL A 10 -23.26 19.95 -36.16
C VAL A 10 -21.89 19.68 -36.79
N VAL A 11 -20.88 20.44 -36.38
CA VAL A 11 -19.48 20.14 -36.72
C VAL A 11 -19.02 19.00 -35.81
N LEU A 12 -19.02 17.79 -36.34
CA LEU A 12 -18.48 16.62 -35.67
C LEU A 12 -16.94 16.70 -35.75
N PHE A 13 -16.29 17.20 -34.69
CA PHE A 13 -14.84 17.05 -34.53
C PHE A 13 -14.56 15.57 -34.28
N ALA A 14 -14.14 14.86 -35.33
CA ALA A 14 -13.55 13.54 -35.22
C ALA A 14 -12.19 13.69 -34.51
N ILE A 15 -12.18 13.65 -33.18
CA ILE A 15 -10.96 13.42 -32.41
C ILE A 15 -10.64 11.94 -32.57
N THR A 16 -10.00 11.58 -33.68
CA THR A 16 -9.29 10.31 -33.80
C THR A 16 -8.00 10.45 -33.01
N ALA A 17 -8.09 10.40 -31.68
CA ALA A 17 -6.92 10.10 -30.87
C ALA A 17 -6.52 8.66 -31.23
N PRO A 18 -5.30 8.41 -31.71
CA PRO A 18 -4.87 7.04 -31.91
C PRO A 18 -4.85 6.39 -30.53
N LEU A 19 -5.73 5.41 -30.33
CA LEU A 19 -5.66 4.44 -29.26
C LEU A 19 -4.46 3.51 -29.54
N LEU A 20 -3.26 4.07 -29.69
CA LEU A 20 -2.04 3.30 -29.51
C LEU A 20 -1.87 3.17 -28.01
N SER A 21 -2.23 2.00 -27.50
CA SER A 21 -1.64 1.48 -26.28
C SER A 21 -0.12 1.51 -26.50
N GLN A 22 0.53 2.61 -26.11
CA GLN A 22 1.96 2.57 -25.90
C GLN A 22 2.13 1.55 -24.79
N ALA A 23 2.74 0.40 -25.12
CA ALA A 23 3.40 -0.38 -24.10
C ALA A 23 4.35 0.59 -23.42
N VAL A 24 4.04 0.98 -22.19
CA VAL A 24 4.97 1.76 -21.39
C VAL A 24 6.16 0.84 -21.22
N ASP A 25 7.26 1.15 -21.93
CA ASP A 25 8.50 0.40 -21.78
C ASP A 25 8.85 0.43 -20.30
N LEU A 26 8.96 -0.77 -19.71
CA LEU A 26 9.28 -0.91 -18.29
C LEU A 26 10.65 -0.25 -18.07
N PRO A 27 10.86 0.47 -16.95
CA PRO A 27 12.17 1.02 -16.64
C PRO A 27 13.20 -0.11 -16.64
N GLU A 28 14.39 0.17 -17.19
CA GLU A 28 15.49 -0.78 -17.17
C GLU A 28 15.78 -1.13 -15.69
N PRO A 29 15.76 -2.41 -15.32
CA PRO A 29 15.92 -2.78 -13.93
C PRO A 29 17.33 -2.41 -13.45
N ALA A 30 17.43 -1.93 -12.22
CA ALA A 30 18.72 -1.63 -11.60
C ALA A 30 19.67 -2.85 -11.54
N ILE A 31 19.11 -4.06 -11.64
CA ILE A 31 19.84 -5.33 -11.66
C ILE A 31 19.56 -6.03 -13.00
N PRO A 32 20.58 -6.36 -13.79
CA PRO A 32 20.40 -7.10 -15.05
C PRO A 32 19.61 -8.41 -14.83
N GLY A 33 18.55 -8.60 -15.61
CA GLY A 33 17.71 -9.82 -15.56
C GLY A 33 16.61 -9.82 -14.51
N LEU A 34 16.49 -8.79 -13.66
CA LEU A 34 15.37 -8.65 -12.74
C LEU A 34 14.07 -8.38 -13.51
N ARG A 35 13.05 -9.22 -13.29
CA ARG A 35 11.72 -9.05 -13.89
C ARG A 35 10.71 -8.67 -12.82
N TYR A 36 10.16 -7.47 -12.92
CA TYR A 36 9.07 -7.03 -12.05
C TYR A 36 7.73 -7.60 -12.55
N TYR A 37 6.94 -8.20 -11.66
CA TYR A 37 5.55 -8.57 -11.98
C TYR A 37 4.66 -7.34 -12.11
N TYR A 38 4.92 -6.32 -11.26
CA TYR A 38 4.42 -4.97 -11.42
C TYR A 38 5.63 -4.01 -11.45
N PRO A 39 5.92 -3.34 -12.58
CA PRO A 39 7.00 -2.35 -12.61
C PRO A 39 6.71 -1.25 -11.59
N PRO A 40 7.70 -0.90 -10.74
CA PRO A 40 7.54 0.29 -9.91
C PRO A 40 7.47 1.52 -10.82
N ALA A 41 6.71 2.53 -10.40
CA ALA A 41 6.77 3.83 -11.04
C ALA A 41 8.21 4.36 -10.97
N ASN A 42 8.68 5.01 -12.03
CA ASN A 42 9.97 5.67 -11.99
C ASN A 42 9.85 6.87 -11.04
N VAL A 43 10.55 6.81 -9.91
CA VAL A 43 10.53 7.84 -8.87
C VAL A 43 11.92 8.43 -8.74
N GLU A 44 11.98 9.75 -8.60
CA GLU A 44 13.23 10.43 -8.30
C GLU A 44 13.82 9.89 -6.99
N PRO A 45 15.10 9.46 -6.97
CA PRO A 45 15.75 8.99 -5.76
C PRO A 45 15.68 10.04 -4.65
N ARG A 46 15.37 9.60 -3.43
CA ARG A 46 15.29 10.48 -2.25
C ARG A 46 16.16 9.95 -1.13
N VAL A 47 16.85 10.85 -0.45
CA VAL A 47 17.59 10.54 0.78
C VAL A 47 16.65 10.76 1.97
N ILE A 48 16.55 9.76 2.84
CA ILE A 48 15.75 9.81 4.07
C ILE A 48 16.70 9.60 5.25
N GLU A 49 16.92 10.64 6.04
CA GLU A 49 17.70 10.58 7.28
C GLU A 49 16.86 9.97 8.40
N THR A 50 17.31 8.83 8.93
CA THR A 50 16.56 8.03 9.89
C THR A 50 17.51 7.24 10.78
N ASP A 51 17.03 6.82 11.94
CA ASP A 51 17.81 5.99 12.86
C ASP A 51 17.57 4.49 12.58
N VAL A 52 16.36 4.15 12.11
CA VAL A 52 15.96 2.79 11.77
C VAL A 52 15.24 2.75 10.42
N CYS A 53 15.76 1.96 9.48
CA CYS A 53 15.11 1.66 8.21
C CYS A 53 14.57 0.23 8.21
N ILE A 54 13.26 0.09 8.07
CA ILE A 54 12.58 -1.20 8.00
C ILE A 54 12.17 -1.46 6.58
N TYR A 55 12.60 -2.60 6.04
CA TYR A 55 12.33 -3.01 4.66
C TYR A 55 11.25 -4.10 4.64
N GLY A 56 10.06 -3.73 4.19
CA GLY A 56 8.88 -4.59 4.07
C GLY A 56 7.77 -4.22 5.06
N GLY A 57 6.63 -3.75 4.56
CA GLY A 57 5.40 -3.42 5.29
C GLY A 57 4.55 -4.64 5.61
N THR A 58 5.17 -5.76 5.98
CA THR A 58 4.47 -6.93 6.52
C THR A 58 4.00 -6.67 7.96
N CYS A 59 3.23 -7.58 8.55
CA CYS A 59 2.83 -7.49 9.96
C CYS A 59 4.04 -7.30 10.91
N ALA A 60 5.14 -8.00 10.67
CA ALA A 60 6.37 -7.84 11.45
C ALA A 60 7.03 -6.48 11.24
N GLY A 61 7.05 -5.97 10.00
CA GLY A 61 7.62 -4.66 9.69
C GLY A 61 6.84 -3.51 10.34
N VAL A 62 5.52 -3.56 10.29
CA VAL A 62 4.65 -2.59 10.97
C VAL A 62 4.86 -2.63 12.48
N VAL A 63 4.83 -3.81 13.09
CA VAL A 63 5.05 -3.98 14.54
C VAL A 63 6.44 -3.47 14.96
N ALA A 64 7.49 -3.76 14.18
CA ALA A 64 8.82 -3.26 14.43
C ALA A 64 8.90 -1.73 14.33
N ALA A 65 8.21 -1.13 13.34
CA ALA A 65 8.20 0.31 13.15
C ALA A 65 7.53 1.04 14.31
N VAL A 66 6.38 0.53 14.75
CA VAL A 66 5.64 1.06 15.89
C VAL A 66 6.46 0.95 17.18
N GLN A 67 7.15 -0.17 17.42
CA GLN A 67 8.01 -0.29 18.61
C GLN A 67 9.22 0.65 18.55
N ALA A 68 9.89 0.75 17.41
CA ALA A 68 11.04 1.65 17.26
C ALA A 68 10.65 3.12 17.47
N ASP A 69 9.50 3.55 16.95
CA ASP A 69 8.95 4.89 17.20
C ASP A 69 8.60 5.11 18.68
N ARG A 70 7.96 4.12 19.34
CA ARG A 70 7.71 4.17 20.79
C ARG A 70 8.99 4.23 21.64
N MET A 71 10.12 3.76 21.10
CA MET A 71 11.45 3.88 21.70
C MET A 71 12.14 5.22 21.37
N GLY A 72 11.44 6.16 20.72
CA GLY A 72 11.92 7.49 20.40
C GLY A 72 12.90 7.53 19.21
N GLN A 73 12.93 6.50 18.38
CA GLN A 73 13.76 6.49 17.16
C GLN A 73 13.04 7.17 16.01
N ARG A 74 13.77 7.82 15.10
CA ARG A 74 13.24 8.20 13.79
C ARG A 74 13.21 6.97 12.91
N VAL A 75 12.05 6.64 12.35
CA VAL A 75 11.83 5.38 11.64
C VAL A 75 11.26 5.64 10.25
N VAL A 76 11.80 4.92 9.26
CA VAL A 76 11.18 4.76 7.94
C VAL A 76 10.78 3.30 7.73
N LEU A 77 9.57 3.09 7.22
CA LEU A 77 9.04 1.78 6.83
C LEU A 77 8.84 1.78 5.31
N LEU A 78 9.57 0.92 4.61
CA LEU A 78 9.48 0.76 3.17
C LEU A 78 8.50 -0.37 2.82
N GLU A 79 7.44 -0.07 2.10
CA GLU A 79 6.45 -1.03 1.59
C GLU A 79 6.39 -0.99 0.05
N PHE A 80 6.80 -2.09 -0.57
CA PHE A 80 6.89 -2.20 -2.04
C PHE A 80 5.55 -2.46 -2.71
N GLY A 81 4.60 -3.00 -1.96
CA GLY A 81 3.24 -3.27 -2.41
C GLY A 81 2.33 -2.06 -2.27
N LYS A 82 1.04 -2.34 -2.23
CA LYS A 82 -0.02 -1.33 -2.05
C LYS A 82 -0.66 -1.38 -0.67
N HIS A 83 -0.38 -2.43 0.10
CA HIS A 83 -1.13 -2.78 1.28
C HIS A 83 -0.19 -3.19 2.42
N LEU A 84 -0.41 -2.61 3.60
CA LEU A 84 0.30 -2.98 4.80
C LEU A 84 -0.24 -4.27 5.39
N GLY A 85 0.61 -5.04 6.05
CA GLY A 85 0.25 -6.24 6.81
C GLY A 85 0.63 -7.57 6.17
N GLY A 86 1.13 -7.56 4.93
CA GLY A 86 1.58 -8.77 4.24
C GLY A 86 0.47 -9.81 4.14
N LEU A 87 0.76 -11.05 4.53
CA LEU A 87 -0.20 -12.17 4.42
C LEU A 87 -1.51 -11.95 5.20
N SER A 88 -1.46 -11.26 6.34
CA SER A 88 -2.64 -10.96 7.15
C SER A 88 -3.64 -10.07 6.39
N SER A 89 -3.13 -9.09 5.64
CA SER A 89 -3.93 -8.25 4.74
C SER A 89 -4.03 -8.82 3.31
N GLY A 90 -3.40 -9.97 3.07
CA GLY A 90 -3.41 -10.68 1.79
C GLY A 90 -4.43 -11.82 1.73
N GLY A 91 -5.14 -12.12 2.82
CA GLY A 91 -6.13 -13.21 2.86
C GLY A 91 -5.92 -14.26 3.94
N LEU A 92 -4.75 -14.31 4.58
CA LEU A 92 -4.47 -15.29 5.63
C LEU A 92 -4.89 -14.74 6.99
N SER A 93 -6.18 -14.86 7.28
CA SER A 93 -6.79 -14.40 8.53
C SER A 93 -6.96 -15.49 9.59
N HIS A 94 -6.50 -16.71 9.31
CA HIS A 94 -6.43 -17.77 10.32
C HIS A 94 -5.02 -17.80 10.89
N THR A 95 -4.90 -17.51 12.18
CA THR A 95 -3.64 -17.64 12.91
C THR A 95 -3.63 -18.99 13.59
N ASP A 96 -2.59 -19.79 13.36
CA ASP A 96 -2.35 -21.03 14.10
C ASP A 96 -2.04 -20.69 15.57
N GLY A 97 -3.10 -20.45 16.35
CA GLY A 97 -3.04 -20.01 17.73
C GLY A 97 -3.43 -21.13 18.68
N GLY A 98 -2.64 -21.30 19.74
CA GLY A 98 -2.99 -22.09 20.92
C GLY A 98 -3.71 -21.23 21.96
N ASP A 99 -3.22 -21.25 23.20
CA ASP A 99 -3.72 -20.36 24.26
C ASP A 99 -3.43 -18.89 23.94
N ALA A 100 -4.47 -18.06 23.83
CA ALA A 100 -4.35 -16.63 23.53
C ALA A 100 -3.49 -15.85 24.54
N VAL A 101 -3.25 -16.39 25.74
CA VAL A 101 -2.38 -15.79 26.76
C VAL A 101 -0.93 -15.66 26.27
N VAL A 102 -0.48 -16.53 25.35
CA VAL A 102 0.90 -16.50 24.82
C VAL A 102 1.13 -15.36 23.84
N CYS A 103 0.08 -14.83 23.22
CA CYS A 103 0.15 -13.70 22.30
C CYS A 103 0.01 -12.39 23.06
N GLY A 104 1.13 -11.66 23.20
CA GLY A 104 1.22 -10.39 23.92
C GLY A 104 1.70 -9.21 23.08
N GLY A 105 2.08 -8.11 23.75
CA GLY A 105 2.62 -6.90 23.12
C GLY A 105 1.70 -6.31 22.05
N ILE A 106 2.30 -5.72 20.99
CA ILE A 106 1.54 -5.18 19.87
C ILE A 106 0.69 -6.25 19.18
N ALA A 107 1.13 -7.51 19.11
CA ALA A 107 0.33 -8.55 18.47
C ALA A 107 -1.06 -8.68 19.15
N ARG A 108 -1.12 -8.53 20.47
CA ARG A 108 -2.38 -8.45 21.21
C ARG A 108 -3.15 -7.15 20.95
N GLU A 109 -2.46 -6.02 20.81
CA GLU A 109 -3.10 -4.76 20.40
C GLU A 109 -3.80 -4.90 19.03
N PHE A 110 -3.17 -5.58 18.08
CA PHE A 110 -3.73 -5.88 16.76
C PHE A 110 -4.97 -6.79 16.86
N TYR A 111 -4.87 -7.95 17.52
CA TYR A 111 -6.01 -8.86 17.64
C TYR A 111 -7.16 -8.31 18.48
N ASN A 112 -6.89 -7.43 19.44
CA ASN A 112 -7.94 -6.73 20.19
C ASN A 112 -8.74 -5.76 19.29
N GLN A 113 -8.16 -5.30 18.17
CA GLN A 113 -8.85 -4.41 17.24
C GLN A 113 -9.73 -5.17 16.25
N ILE A 114 -9.30 -6.35 15.78
CA ILE A 114 -9.96 -7.04 14.64
C ILE A 114 -10.52 -8.43 14.96
N GLY A 115 -10.21 -8.97 16.14
CA GLY A 115 -10.53 -10.35 16.50
C GLY A 115 -9.42 -11.34 16.14
N GLN A 116 -9.51 -12.55 16.69
CA GLN A 116 -8.41 -13.54 16.62
C GLN A 116 -8.37 -14.34 15.31
N SER A 117 -9.48 -14.45 14.60
CA SER A 117 -9.55 -15.21 13.35
C SER A 117 -10.67 -14.72 12.43
N SER A 118 -10.60 -15.10 11.15
CA SER A 118 -11.66 -14.91 10.16
C SER A 118 -12.02 -13.44 9.86
N PHE A 119 -11.11 -12.52 10.14
CA PHE A 119 -11.25 -11.12 9.73
C PHE A 119 -11.06 -10.96 8.22
N ARG A 120 -11.61 -9.87 7.66
CA ARG A 120 -11.41 -9.55 6.24
C ARG A 120 -10.01 -8.98 6.04
N PRO A 121 -9.39 -9.18 4.87
CA PRO A 121 -8.07 -8.61 4.56
C PRO A 121 -8.02 -7.08 4.72
N SER A 122 -9.10 -6.39 4.32
CA SER A 122 -9.26 -4.95 4.49
C SER A 122 -9.27 -4.51 5.96
N ASP A 123 -9.81 -5.35 6.84
CA ASP A 123 -9.94 -5.01 8.26
C ASP A 123 -8.57 -5.19 8.95
N ALA A 124 -7.78 -6.17 8.50
CA ALA A 124 -6.40 -6.35 8.95
C ALA A 124 -5.51 -5.16 8.56
N GLU A 125 -5.60 -4.71 7.31
CA GLU A 125 -4.88 -3.53 6.82
C GLU A 125 -5.24 -2.30 7.65
N ALA A 126 -6.54 -2.02 7.82
CA ALA A 126 -7.02 -0.90 8.62
C ALA A 126 -6.50 -0.93 10.07
N ALA A 127 -6.32 -2.11 10.67
CA ALA A 127 -5.73 -2.24 11.99
C ALA A 127 -4.23 -1.97 12.03
N PHE A 128 -3.48 -2.34 10.99
CA PHE A 128 -2.07 -1.94 10.87
C PHE A 128 -1.92 -0.44 10.66
N GLU A 129 -2.76 0.18 9.83
CA GLU A 129 -2.80 1.63 9.66
C GLU A 129 -3.11 2.33 10.99
N LYS A 130 -4.09 1.83 11.75
CA LYS A 130 -4.44 2.37 13.06
C LYS A 130 -3.32 2.24 14.09
N LEU A 131 -2.49 1.21 14.01
CA LEU A 131 -1.29 1.08 14.85
C LEU A 131 -0.23 2.12 14.51
N LEU A 132 -0.14 2.54 13.24
CA LEU A 132 0.81 3.55 12.76
C LEU A 132 0.30 4.99 12.90
N GLU A 133 -1.01 5.22 12.90
CA GLU A 133 -1.64 6.54 13.02
C GLU A 133 -1.07 7.41 14.17
N PRO A 134 -0.86 6.90 15.40
CA PRO A 134 -0.31 7.71 16.48
C PRO A 134 1.22 7.88 16.44
N THR A 135 1.91 7.30 15.45
CA THR A 135 3.39 7.29 15.36
C THR A 135 3.92 8.36 14.42
N ASN A 136 5.23 8.63 14.49
CA ASN A 136 5.93 9.50 13.53
C ASN A 136 6.62 8.71 12.41
N VAL A 137 6.24 7.43 12.22
CA VAL A 137 6.84 6.55 11.20
C VAL A 137 6.56 7.08 9.80
N VAL A 138 7.61 7.23 9.00
CA VAL A 138 7.47 7.60 7.58
C VAL A 138 7.29 6.33 6.76
N VAL A 139 6.09 6.11 6.20
CA VAL A 139 5.81 4.99 5.29
C VAL A 139 6.09 5.39 3.83
N ARG A 140 6.79 4.53 3.08
CA ARG A 140 7.24 4.79 1.70
C ARG A 140 7.11 3.60 0.78
#